data_AF-A0A0H3G4B6-F1
#
_entry.id   AF-A0A0H3G4B6-F1
#
_cell.length_a   1.000
_cell.length_b   1.000
_cell.length_c   1.000
_cell.angle_alpha   90.00
_cell.angle_beta   90.00
_cell.angle_gamma   90.00
#
_symmetry.space_group_name_H-M   'P 1'
#
loop_
_entity.id
_entity.type
_entity.pdbx_description
1 polymer ?
#
loop_
_entity_poly.entity_id
_entity_poly.type
_entity_poly.pdbx_seq_one_letter_code
_entity_poly.pdbx_strand_id
1 'polypeptide(L)'
;MKKYLICCLPLLVAAAPAPSSDKLKTGQWEESVQNMTMQMDGKTLPKDKTDTALHCVTDKDNDPRVVFANTPEHCKNAQLDIKNGNFTVKQECTPESHVPFREMTVKGSYTPTSYKMSYNIVSGTAEHPMTMSADVSAHYVGACPVPTEAPAASAPSAATPK
;
A
#
# COMPACT_ATOMS: atom_id res chain seq x y z
N MET A 1 32.31 -62.47 -8.04
CA MET A 1 31.08 -61.98 -7.38
C MET A 1 31.39 -60.66 -6.69
N LYS A 2 31.06 -59.52 -7.31
CA LYS A 2 31.36 -58.16 -6.82
C LYS A 2 30.03 -57.49 -6.47
N LYS A 3 29.85 -57.15 -5.19
CA LYS A 3 28.59 -56.64 -4.62
C LYS A 3 28.24 -55.26 -5.17
N TYR A 4 27.03 -55.12 -5.69
CA TYR A 4 26.43 -53.85 -6.11
C TYR A 4 25.95 -53.07 -4.88
N LEU A 5 26.38 -51.82 -4.75
CA LEU A 5 25.87 -50.86 -3.77
C LEU A 5 24.97 -49.88 -4.54
N ILE A 6 23.66 -50.10 -4.43
CA ILE A 6 22.61 -49.25 -4.98
C ILE A 6 22.52 -48.03 -4.07
N CYS A 7 22.96 -46.88 -4.57
CA CYS A 7 22.83 -45.60 -3.89
C CYS A 7 21.48 -44.97 -4.30
N CYS A 8 20.44 -45.22 -3.50
CA CYS A 8 19.18 -44.49 -3.59
C CYS A 8 19.40 -43.07 -3.06
N LEU A 9 19.70 -42.11 -3.94
CA LEU A 9 19.57 -40.70 -3.60
C LEU A 9 18.09 -40.33 -3.57
N PRO A 10 17.59 -39.69 -2.49
CA PRO A 10 16.27 -39.08 -2.51
C PRO A 10 16.31 -37.87 -3.46
N LEU A 11 15.43 -37.87 -4.44
CA LEU A 11 15.08 -36.68 -5.23
C LEU A 11 14.56 -35.60 -4.27
N LEU A 12 15.46 -34.70 -3.86
CA LEU A 12 15.09 -33.39 -3.36
C LEU A 12 14.40 -32.68 -4.52
N VAL A 13 13.07 -32.69 -4.50
CA VAL A 13 12.27 -31.75 -5.29
C VAL A 13 12.60 -30.37 -4.73
N ALA A 14 13.59 -29.72 -5.32
CA ALA A 14 13.82 -28.30 -5.11
C ALA A 14 12.56 -27.59 -5.60
N ALA A 15 11.72 -27.15 -4.65
CA ALA A 15 10.71 -26.15 -4.95
C ALA A 15 11.48 -24.93 -5.45
N ALA A 16 11.53 -24.76 -6.77
CA ALA A 16 12.10 -23.57 -7.38
C ALA A 16 11.35 -22.38 -6.76
N PRO A 17 12.05 -21.37 -6.21
CA PRO A 17 11.38 -20.17 -5.77
C PRO A 17 10.60 -19.62 -6.97
N ALA A 18 9.29 -19.52 -6.83
CA ALA A 18 8.45 -18.90 -7.84
C ALA A 18 9.07 -17.52 -8.15
N PRO A 19 9.18 -17.11 -9.42
CA PRO A 19 9.71 -15.81 -9.76
C PRO A 19 8.87 -14.77 -9.02
N SER A 20 9.44 -14.14 -7.99
CA SER A 20 8.77 -13.08 -7.28
C SER A 20 8.67 -11.93 -8.28
N SER A 21 7.50 -11.74 -8.86
CA SER A 21 7.19 -10.43 -9.40
C SER A 21 7.35 -9.48 -8.22
N ASP A 22 8.36 -8.63 -8.27
CA ASP A 22 8.58 -7.57 -7.27
C ASP A 22 7.52 -6.46 -7.37
N LYS A 23 6.48 -6.67 -8.18
CA LYS A 23 5.35 -5.79 -8.39
C LYS A 23 4.06 -6.45 -7.91
N LEU A 24 3.15 -5.61 -7.42
CA LEU A 24 1.78 -5.97 -7.13
C LEU A 24 1.05 -6.34 -8.43
N LYS A 25 0.07 -7.22 -8.33
CA LYS A 25 -0.84 -7.54 -9.42
C LYS A 25 -1.81 -6.38 -9.62
N THR A 26 -2.00 -5.94 -10.85
CA THR A 26 -3.01 -4.93 -11.19
C THR A 26 -4.41 -5.49 -11.06
N GLY A 27 -5.35 -4.64 -10.64
CA GLY A 27 -6.74 -4.98 -10.41
C GLY A 27 -7.27 -4.43 -9.09
N GLN A 28 -8.40 -4.96 -8.63
CA GLN A 28 -9.05 -4.56 -7.40
C GLN A 28 -8.44 -5.28 -6.20
N TRP A 29 -8.25 -4.53 -5.12
CA TRP A 29 -7.71 -4.96 -3.85
C TRP A 29 -8.65 -4.56 -2.72
N GLU A 30 -8.78 -5.43 -1.73
CA GLU A 30 -9.45 -5.12 -0.46
C GLU A 30 -8.39 -4.84 0.60
N GLU A 31 -8.44 -3.63 1.16
CA GLU A 31 -7.59 -3.15 2.23
C GLU A 31 -8.36 -3.11 3.55
N SER A 32 -7.66 -3.41 4.65
CA SER A 32 -8.17 -3.33 6.02
C SER A 32 -7.19 -2.57 6.90
N VAL A 33 -7.70 -1.59 7.66
CA VAL A 33 -6.91 -0.75 8.57
C VAL A 33 -7.24 -1.07 10.02
N GLN A 34 -6.26 -1.61 10.75
CA GLN A 34 -6.40 -2.10 12.12
C GLN A 34 -5.43 -1.39 13.06
N ASN A 35 -5.62 -1.59 14.37
CA ASN A 35 -4.73 -1.11 15.45
C ASN A 35 -4.41 0.39 15.40
N MET A 36 -5.24 1.20 14.74
CA MET A 36 -4.89 2.60 14.59
C MET A 36 -5.01 3.33 15.93
N THR A 37 -3.98 4.10 16.23
CA THR A 37 -3.84 4.87 17.46
C THR A 37 -3.50 6.27 17.05
N MET A 38 -4.29 7.23 17.49
CA MET A 38 -4.02 8.65 17.30
C MET A 38 -3.75 9.27 18.66
N GLN A 39 -2.66 10.00 18.80
CA GLN A 39 -2.34 10.76 20.00
C GLN A 39 -2.21 12.24 19.63
N MET A 40 -2.80 13.09 20.46
CA MET A 40 -2.67 14.54 20.39
C MET A 40 -2.29 15.03 21.79
N ASP A 41 -1.25 15.84 21.89
CA ASP A 41 -0.74 16.36 23.18
C ASP A 41 -0.50 15.25 24.22
N GLY A 42 -0.02 14.09 23.75
CA GLY A 42 0.25 12.90 24.57
C GLY A 42 -1.00 12.13 25.03
N LYS A 43 -2.21 12.53 24.60
CA LYS A 43 -3.46 11.84 24.92
C LYS A 43 -3.92 11.00 23.75
N THR A 44 -4.23 9.73 23.99
CA THR A 44 -4.86 8.86 22.99
C THR A 44 -6.29 9.32 22.73
N LEU A 45 -6.59 9.59 21.47
CA LEU A 45 -7.93 9.94 21.02
C LEU A 45 -8.74 8.66 20.75
N PRO A 46 -10.05 8.66 21.08
CA PRO A 46 -10.92 7.54 20.74
C PRO A 46 -10.95 7.35 19.23
N LYS A 47 -10.92 6.10 18.80
CA LYS A 47 -10.92 5.72 17.39
C LYS A 47 -12.29 5.14 17.01
N ASP A 48 -12.77 5.52 15.82
CA ASP A 48 -13.84 4.78 15.16
C ASP A 48 -13.31 3.43 14.62
N LYS A 49 -14.26 2.56 14.22
CA LYS A 49 -14.02 1.14 13.92
C LYS A 49 -12.97 0.92 12.83
N THR A 50 -12.45 -0.30 12.79
CA THR A 50 -11.71 -0.85 11.64
C THR A 50 -12.54 -0.68 10.38
N ASP A 51 -11.94 -0.07 9.36
CA ASP A 51 -12.55 0.10 8.05
C ASP A 51 -11.90 -0.85 7.05
N THR A 52 -12.73 -1.37 6.15
CA THR A 52 -12.30 -2.04 4.93
C THR A 52 -12.67 -1.18 3.73
N ALA A 53 -11.77 -1.15 2.74
CA ALA A 53 -11.96 -0.36 1.53
C ALA A 53 -11.48 -1.14 0.31
N LEU A 54 -12.24 -1.01 -0.78
CA LEU A 54 -11.82 -1.51 -2.09
C LEU A 54 -11.11 -0.39 -2.85
N HIS A 55 -9.96 -0.70 -3.43
CA HIS A 55 -9.23 0.22 -4.29
C HIS A 55 -8.64 -0.51 -5.51
N CYS A 56 -8.19 0.25 -6.50
CA CYS A 56 -7.65 -0.27 -7.74
C CYS A 56 -6.15 0.00 -7.84
N VAL A 57 -5.37 -1.06 -8.03
CA VAL A 57 -3.94 -0.99 -8.35
C VAL A 57 -3.79 -1.02 -9.87
N THR A 58 -3.25 0.07 -10.42
CA THR A 58 -3.00 0.21 -11.87
C THR A 58 -1.51 -0.03 -12.19
N ASP A 59 -1.15 -0.08 -13.48
CA ASP A 59 0.25 -0.28 -13.89
C ASP A 59 1.21 0.82 -13.38
N LYS A 60 0.71 2.04 -13.15
CA LYS A 60 1.52 3.13 -12.57
C LYS A 60 1.74 2.98 -11.06
N ASP A 61 0.88 2.22 -10.38
CA ASP A 61 0.89 2.08 -8.91
C ASP A 61 1.40 0.71 -8.46
N ASN A 62 1.66 -0.21 -9.39
CA ASN A 62 1.95 -1.61 -9.08
C ASN A 62 3.38 -1.88 -8.64
N ASP A 63 4.29 -0.92 -8.77
CA ASP A 63 5.68 -1.04 -8.33
C ASP A 63 5.89 -0.21 -7.06
N PRO A 64 5.96 -0.84 -5.87
CA PRO A 64 6.18 -0.13 -4.62
C PRO A 64 7.44 0.74 -4.62
N ARG A 65 8.47 0.38 -5.39
CA ARG A 65 9.69 1.19 -5.50
C ARG A 65 9.42 2.53 -6.17
N VAL A 66 8.60 2.54 -7.21
CA VAL A 66 8.22 3.78 -7.91
C VAL A 66 7.29 4.60 -7.02
N VAL A 67 6.30 3.97 -6.39
CA VAL A 67 5.34 4.65 -5.51
C VAL A 67 6.05 5.34 -4.35
N PHE A 68 6.94 4.64 -3.64
CA PHE A 68 7.66 5.23 -2.49
C PHE A 68 8.79 6.17 -2.90
N ALA A 69 9.40 6.00 -4.08
CA ALA A 69 10.38 6.96 -4.61
C ALA A 69 9.74 8.30 -5.00
N ASN A 70 8.46 8.31 -5.37
CA ASN A 70 7.74 9.52 -5.73
C ASN A 70 7.32 10.29 -4.47
N THR A 71 8.16 11.22 -4.04
CA THR A 71 7.86 12.11 -2.92
C THR A 71 7.26 13.43 -3.39
N PRO A 72 6.29 14.01 -2.65
CA PRO A 72 5.82 15.37 -2.92
C PRO A 72 6.95 16.40 -2.89
N GLU A 73 6.70 17.57 -3.48
CA GLU A 73 7.62 18.71 -3.38
C GLU A 73 7.83 19.08 -1.90
N HIS A 74 9.06 19.52 -1.57
CA HIS A 74 9.48 19.81 -0.20
C HIS A 74 9.41 18.62 0.79
N CYS A 75 9.30 17.40 0.28
CA CYS A 75 9.53 16.15 1.00
C CYS A 75 10.77 15.43 0.46
N LYS A 76 11.40 14.62 1.31
CA LYS A 76 12.50 13.73 0.93
C LYS A 76 12.30 12.34 1.51
N ASN A 77 12.79 11.33 0.81
CA ASN A 77 12.99 10.01 1.39
C ASN A 77 14.29 10.00 2.21
N ALA A 78 14.17 10.08 3.53
CA ALA A 78 15.29 9.91 4.45
C ALA A 78 15.78 8.45 4.49
N GLN A 79 14.90 7.49 4.18
CA GLN A 79 15.21 6.08 4.04
C GLN A 79 14.29 5.44 2.99
N LEU A 80 14.86 4.62 2.09
CA LEU A 80 14.12 3.84 1.11
C LEU A 80 14.83 2.51 0.91
N ASP A 81 14.47 1.53 1.74
CA ASP A 81 14.98 0.17 1.66
C ASP A 81 13.88 -0.74 1.14
N ILE A 82 14.08 -1.34 -0.03
CA ILE A 82 13.14 -2.32 -0.60
C ILE A 82 13.96 -3.51 -1.10
N LYS A 83 13.79 -4.66 -0.45
CA LYS A 83 14.52 -5.89 -0.78
C LYS A 83 13.66 -7.11 -0.54
N ASN A 84 13.57 -7.98 -1.55
CA ASN A 84 12.87 -9.26 -1.48
C ASN A 84 11.44 -9.12 -0.92
N GLY A 85 10.68 -8.15 -1.43
CA GLY A 85 9.31 -7.87 -0.99
C GLY A 85 9.19 -7.25 0.41
N ASN A 86 10.28 -7.01 1.14
CA ASN A 86 10.25 -6.31 2.43
C ASN A 86 10.69 -4.86 2.22
N PHE A 87 10.12 -3.94 3.00
CA PHE A 87 10.44 -2.54 2.87
C PHE A 87 10.45 -1.75 4.18
N THR A 88 11.27 -0.70 4.19
CA THR A 88 11.24 0.39 5.18
C THR A 88 11.42 1.71 4.44
N VAL A 89 10.46 2.61 4.64
CA VAL A 89 10.43 3.92 4.03
C VAL A 89 10.32 4.95 5.14
N LYS A 90 11.21 5.95 5.13
CA LYS A 90 11.11 7.13 5.99
C LYS A 90 11.03 8.36 5.10
N GLN A 91 9.95 9.12 5.24
CA GLN A 91 9.75 10.40 4.60
C GLN A 91 9.81 11.52 5.63
N GLU A 92 10.46 12.61 5.24
CA GLU A 92 10.55 13.85 6.02
C GLU A 92 10.14 15.00 5.11
N CYS A 93 9.21 15.83 5.58
CA CYS A 93 8.66 16.95 4.84
C CYS A 93 8.85 18.25 5.61
N THR A 94 9.17 19.31 4.88
CA THR A 94 9.20 20.66 5.45
C THR A 94 7.77 21.25 5.50
N PRO A 95 7.53 22.32 6.29
CA PRO A 95 6.22 22.97 6.33
C PRO A 95 5.70 23.49 4.98
N GLU A 96 6.59 23.74 4.02
CA GLU A 96 6.26 24.22 2.67
C GLU A 96 5.63 23.13 1.79
N SER A 97 5.70 21.86 2.20
CA SER A 97 5.17 20.73 1.44
C SER A 97 3.63 20.69 1.34
N HIS A 98 2.94 21.44 2.21
CA HIS A 98 1.48 21.43 2.34
C HIS A 98 0.85 20.03 2.53
N VAL A 99 1.65 19.01 2.88
CA VAL A 99 1.16 17.67 3.24
C VAL A 99 0.76 17.60 4.71
N PRO A 100 -0.15 16.70 5.11
CA PRO A 100 -0.67 16.65 6.48
C PRO A 100 0.30 16.00 7.50
N PHE A 101 1.58 15.83 7.16
CA PHE A 101 2.57 15.20 8.02
C PHE A 101 3.95 15.85 7.87
N ARG A 102 4.75 15.77 8.94
CA ARG A 102 6.16 16.18 8.95
C ARG A 102 7.07 14.99 8.75
N GLU A 103 6.74 13.86 9.38
CA GLU A 103 7.47 12.60 9.21
C GLU A 103 6.48 11.46 9.00
N MET A 104 6.86 10.52 8.14
CA MET A 104 6.15 9.25 7.97
C MET A 104 7.16 8.12 7.90
N THR A 105 6.96 7.09 8.71
CA THR A 105 7.68 5.82 8.61
C THR A 105 6.70 4.73 8.22
N VAL A 106 7.01 3.99 7.16
CA VAL A 106 6.26 2.83 6.71
C VAL A 106 7.18 1.63 6.72
N LYS A 107 6.76 0.54 7.36
CA LYS A 107 7.48 -0.73 7.36
C LYS A 107 6.54 -1.82 6.94
N GLY A 108 6.98 -2.75 6.11
CA GLY A 108 6.08 -3.80 5.68
C GLY A 108 6.71 -4.84 4.78
N SER A 109 5.83 -5.67 4.24
CA SER A 109 6.16 -6.62 3.20
C SER A 109 5.00 -6.81 2.23
N TYR A 110 5.34 -7.24 1.02
CA TYR A 110 4.38 -7.48 -0.05
C TYR A 110 4.78 -8.70 -0.88
N THR A 111 3.75 -9.28 -1.48
CA THR A 111 3.80 -10.27 -2.56
C THR A 111 3.03 -9.69 -3.75
N PRO A 112 2.99 -10.36 -4.91
CA PRO A 112 2.14 -9.91 -6.02
C PRO A 112 0.66 -9.79 -5.66
N THR A 113 0.15 -10.46 -4.62
CA THR A 113 -1.30 -10.52 -4.33
C THR A 113 -1.68 -10.17 -2.90
N SER A 114 -0.71 -9.74 -2.08
CA SER A 114 -0.98 -9.30 -0.71
C SER A 114 0.09 -8.32 -0.22
N TYR A 115 -0.25 -7.46 0.72
CA TYR A 115 0.73 -6.70 1.50
C TYR A 115 0.28 -6.53 2.95
N LYS A 116 1.27 -6.28 3.82
CA LYS A 116 1.07 -5.86 5.20
C LYS A 116 2.07 -4.75 5.51
N MET A 117 1.62 -3.71 6.18
CA MET A 117 2.46 -2.59 6.55
C MET A 117 1.99 -1.92 7.82
N SER A 118 2.93 -1.35 8.55
CA SER A 118 2.70 -0.52 9.72
C SER A 118 3.13 0.90 9.39
N TYR A 119 2.24 1.85 9.67
CA TYR A 119 2.47 3.28 9.57
C TYR A 119 2.79 3.87 10.93
N ASN A 120 3.72 4.82 10.94
CA ASN A 120 3.90 5.78 12.02
C ASN A 120 4.06 7.16 11.39
N ILE A 121 3.13 8.06 11.68
CA ILE A 121 3.03 9.41 11.11
C ILE A 121 3.13 10.41 12.25
N VAL A 122 3.97 11.42 12.07
CA VAL A 122 4.12 12.55 12.97
C VAL A 122 3.64 13.81 12.25
N SER A 123 2.69 14.51 12.85
CA SER A 123 2.04 15.71 12.32
C SER A 123 1.78 16.74 13.42
N GLY A 124 0.96 17.75 13.12
CA GLY A 124 0.62 18.86 14.03
C GLY A 124 1.63 20.01 13.99
N THR A 125 1.66 20.84 15.03
CA THR A 125 2.69 21.87 15.23
C THR A 125 3.66 21.45 16.33
N ALA A 126 4.61 22.33 16.69
CA ALA A 126 5.48 22.09 17.84
C ALA A 126 4.70 22.21 19.17
N GLU A 127 3.72 23.11 19.20
CA GLU A 127 2.84 23.37 20.34
C GLU A 127 1.78 22.28 20.52
N HIS A 128 1.29 21.73 19.40
CA HIS A 128 0.29 20.65 19.39
C HIS A 128 0.75 19.49 18.51
N PRO A 129 1.65 18.63 19.02
CA PRO A 129 2.13 17.47 18.28
C PRO A 129 1.04 16.41 18.18
N MET A 130 0.94 15.80 17.00
CA MET A 130 0.08 14.67 16.75
C MET A 130 0.92 13.50 16.25
N THR A 131 0.60 12.30 16.75
CA THR A 131 1.14 11.05 16.22
C THR A 131 0.02 10.11 15.85
N MET A 132 0.19 9.41 14.74
CA MET A 132 -0.74 8.38 14.28
C MET A 132 0.04 7.12 13.95
N SER A 133 -0.42 5.98 14.44
CA SER A 133 0.06 4.67 13.99
C SER A 133 -1.10 3.84 13.48
N ALA A 134 -0.86 2.97 12.51
CA ALA A 134 -1.87 2.07 11.97
C ALA A 134 -1.21 0.83 11.38
N ASP A 135 -1.88 -0.32 11.47
CA ASP A 135 -1.53 -1.50 10.70
C ASP A 135 -2.48 -1.65 9.53
N VAL A 136 -1.96 -1.86 8.34
CA VAL A 136 -2.71 -2.00 7.10
C VAL A 136 -2.37 -3.34 6.48
N SER A 137 -3.40 -4.05 6.04
CA SER A 137 -3.23 -5.26 5.24
C SER A 137 -4.16 -5.22 4.04
N ALA A 138 -3.71 -5.70 2.89
CA ALA A 138 -4.57 -5.84 1.73
C ALA A 138 -4.28 -7.11 0.94
N HIS A 139 -5.26 -7.50 0.13
CA HIS A 139 -5.14 -8.62 -0.79
C HIS A 139 -5.91 -8.38 -2.08
N TYR A 140 -5.42 -8.99 -3.16
CA TYR A 140 -6.04 -8.93 -4.48
C TYR A 140 -7.38 -9.67 -4.48
N VAL A 141 -8.44 -9.05 -4.99
CA VAL A 141 -9.79 -9.63 -5.04
C VAL A 141 -10.34 -9.80 -6.46
N GLY A 142 -9.78 -9.15 -7.48
CA GLY A 142 -10.28 -9.31 -8.84
C GLY A 142 -9.85 -8.22 -9.82
N ALA A 143 -10.54 -8.15 -10.96
CA ALA A 143 -10.37 -7.03 -11.88
C ALA A 143 -11.04 -5.76 -11.32
N CYS A 144 -10.52 -4.60 -11.67
CA CYS A 144 -11.17 -3.34 -11.35
C CYS A 144 -12.56 -3.25 -12.00
N PRO A 145 -13.56 -2.66 -11.31
CA PRO A 145 -14.85 -2.40 -11.93
C PRO A 145 -14.66 -1.46 -13.12
N VAL A 146 -15.32 -1.76 -14.23
CA VAL A 146 -15.40 -0.84 -15.37
C VAL A 146 -16.24 0.36 -14.93
N PRO A 147 -15.79 1.61 -15.13
CA PRO A 147 -16.62 2.78 -14.85
C PRO A 147 -17.94 2.63 -15.60
N THR A 148 -19.05 2.51 -14.87
CA THR A 148 -20.36 2.49 -15.50
C THR A 148 -20.65 3.91 -15.94
N GLU A 149 -20.67 4.15 -17.25
CA GLU A 149 -21.13 5.41 -17.81
C GLU A 149 -22.56 5.66 -17.30
N ALA A 150 -22.75 6.71 -16.51
CA ALA A 150 -24.08 7.13 -16.09
C ALA A 150 -24.92 7.38 -17.36
N PRO A 151 -26.17 6.89 -17.45
CA PRO A 151 -27.00 7.14 -18.62
C PRO A 151 -27.05 8.65 -18.88
N ALA A 152 -26.63 9.07 -20.08
CA ALA A 152 -26.72 10.47 -20.49
C ALA A 152 -28.15 10.95 -20.25
N ALA A 153 -28.31 11.93 -19.35
CA ALA A 153 -29.58 12.59 -19.12
C ALA A 153 -30.07 13.11 -20.48
N SER A 154 -31.20 12.59 -20.93
CA SER A 154 -31.82 12.93 -22.20
C SER A 154 -32.01 14.45 -22.25
N ALA A 155 -31.39 15.10 -23.24
CA ALA A 155 -31.52 16.54 -23.42
C ALA A 155 -33.00 16.95 -23.56
N PRO A 156 -33.44 18.08 -22.97
CA PRO A 156 -34.79 18.57 -23.17
C PRO A 156 -34.98 19.01 -24.63
N SER A 157 -36.05 18.50 -25.25
CA SER A 157 -36.47 18.83 -26.60
C SER A 157 -36.71 20.34 -26.74
N ALA A 158 -36.09 20.95 -27.75
CA ALA A 158 -36.21 22.37 -28.05
C ALA A 158 -37.67 22.74 -28.36
N ALA A 159 -38.23 23.67 -27.58
CA ALA A 159 -39.51 24.30 -27.90
C ALA A 159 -39.30 25.34 -29.00
N THR A 160 -40.05 25.20 -30.09
CA THR A 160 -40.11 26.14 -31.22
C THR A 160 -40.87 27.42 -30.79
N PRO A 161 -40.35 28.64 -31.06
CA PRO A 161 -41.09 29.86 -30.78
C PRO A 161 -42.16 30.11 -31.86
N LYS A 162 -43.29 30.67 -31.45
CA LYS A 162 -44.35 31.22 -32.31
C LYS A 162 -44.38 32.74 -32.15
#